data_AF-A0A507DIQ9-F1
#
_entry.id   AF-A0A507DIQ9-F1
#
_cell.length_a   1.000
_cell.length_b   1.000
_cell.length_c   1.000
_cell.angle_alpha   90.00
_cell.angle_beta   90.00
_cell.angle_gamma   90.00
#
_symmetry.space_group_name_H-M   'P 1'
#
loop_
_entity.id
_entity.type
_entity.pdbx_description
1 polymer ?
#
loop_
_entity_poly.entity_id
_entity_poly.type
_entity_poly.pdbx_seq_one_letter_code
_entity_poly.pdbx_strand_id
1 'polypeptide(L)'
;MKSRHILLRLRHSIQRSSTRSHHHLIRNRHLQHASNVLHQRSKKIWGMCARLVLVQTLVVVPLLYNQEVNLLGPMKERWARLPSNTSQSNDKLHEKMLNHAVSSADKEKILEILKAYFSSPSPTMTTKIMILVKSAYDILGDTIFNKALSGIQSADGCRCALYMVDYFKSQLTSSTAGEVGKNRRISFKIYRKLIQKLCRHGLLNEALRCTSEFLKIGRPLYEQCEVFSILSDGFDKAGLTDVGRAFKTLLAQSLSFPRSCRKMHMYNQDAVISVPVVDTGDIDSAVQTVMNMAQRKLDQIEFVRHSTHGNQAVINTINEHIRTSMDSRSYEELGQALTIMRQNRMLPDTTTFSLLMRAFGELQQWKDEPLVWLLCPRLLAPPMKELSPLNPFASDVINDESVLWLLLVVCDVPTR
;
A
#
# COMPACT_ATOMS: atom_id res chain seq x y z
N MET A 1 -15.10 -12.60 100.18
CA MET A 1 -15.68 -13.08 98.89
C MET A 1 -15.88 -12.00 97.81
N LYS A 2 -15.95 -10.70 98.11
CA LYS A 2 -16.18 -9.63 97.10
C LYS A 2 -15.03 -9.42 96.10
N SER A 3 -13.77 -9.67 96.48
CA SER A 3 -12.60 -9.44 95.59
C SER A 3 -12.46 -10.45 94.44
N ARG A 4 -12.99 -11.67 94.58
CA ARG A 4 -12.97 -12.69 93.50
C ARG A 4 -13.90 -12.34 92.34
N HIS A 5 -15.02 -11.67 92.62
CA HIS A 5 -15.97 -11.27 91.58
C HIS A 5 -15.46 -10.11 90.72
N ILE A 6 -14.70 -9.18 91.31
CA ILE A 6 -14.10 -8.05 90.60
C ILE A 6 -13.02 -8.54 89.63
N LEU A 7 -12.18 -9.48 90.07
CA LEU A 7 -11.15 -10.09 89.21
C LEU A 7 -11.73 -10.89 88.04
N LEU A 8 -12.84 -11.61 88.23
CA LEU A 8 -13.51 -12.33 87.15
C LEU A 8 -14.16 -11.37 86.13
N ARG A 9 -14.74 -10.25 86.57
CA ARG A 9 -15.28 -9.23 85.66
C ARG A 9 -14.20 -8.50 84.87
N LEU A 10 -13.07 -8.19 85.51
CA LEU A 10 -11.90 -7.62 84.83
C LEU A 10 -11.33 -8.58 83.79
N ARG A 11 -11.19 -9.87 84.12
CA ARG A 11 -10.71 -10.89 83.17
C ARG A 11 -11.60 -11.03 81.94
N HIS A 12 -12.93 -11.04 82.12
CA HIS A 12 -13.86 -11.08 80.98
C HIS A 12 -13.88 -9.78 80.15
N SER A 13 -13.68 -8.62 80.80
CA SER A 13 -13.58 -7.34 80.09
C SER A 13 -12.31 -7.26 79.22
N ILE A 14 -11.17 -7.72 79.75
CA ILE A 14 -9.89 -7.78 79.04
C ILE A 14 -9.94 -8.80 77.89
N GLN A 15 -10.59 -9.96 78.09
CA GLN A 15 -10.79 -10.92 77.00
C GLN A 15 -11.67 -10.36 75.88
N ARG A 16 -12.70 -9.56 76.20
CA ARG A 16 -13.58 -8.94 75.19
C ARG A 16 -12.93 -7.78 74.44
N SER A 17 -12.01 -7.04 75.06
CA SER A 17 -11.25 -5.99 74.36
C SER A 17 -10.18 -6.58 73.45
N SER A 18 -9.54 -7.69 73.85
CA SER A 18 -8.57 -8.42 73.04
C SER A 18 -9.18 -9.00 71.75
N THR A 19 -10.39 -9.56 71.81
CA THR A 19 -11.05 -10.15 70.63
C THR A 19 -11.52 -9.10 69.64
N ARG A 20 -12.00 -7.92 70.11
CA ARG A 20 -12.33 -6.79 69.22
C ARG A 20 -11.11 -6.24 68.48
N SER A 21 -9.96 -6.15 69.15
CA SER A 21 -8.70 -5.71 68.52
C SER A 21 -8.25 -6.68 67.42
N HIS A 22 -8.35 -7.99 67.66
CA HIS A 22 -8.02 -9.00 66.64
C HIS A 22 -8.92 -8.96 65.41
N HIS A 23 -10.23 -8.72 65.57
CA HIS A 23 -11.14 -8.59 64.42
C HIS A 23 -10.84 -7.35 63.56
N HIS A 24 -10.42 -6.23 64.15
CA HIS A 24 -10.00 -5.06 63.38
C HIS A 24 -8.71 -5.29 62.59
N LEU A 25 -7.75 -6.03 63.16
CA LEU A 25 -6.49 -6.39 62.50
C LEU A 25 -6.71 -7.33 61.30
N ILE A 26 -7.58 -8.33 61.45
CA ILE A 26 -7.94 -9.25 60.36
C ILE A 26 -8.69 -8.50 59.24
N ARG A 27 -9.63 -7.61 59.60
CA ARG A 27 -10.37 -6.80 58.62
C ARG A 27 -9.45 -5.87 57.82
N ASN A 28 -8.46 -5.25 58.46
CA ASN A 28 -7.49 -4.40 57.76
C ASN A 28 -6.56 -5.18 56.83
N ARG A 29 -6.16 -6.41 57.18
CA ARG A 29 -5.37 -7.28 56.28
C ARG A 29 -6.17 -7.69 55.04
N HIS A 30 -7.45 -8.01 55.17
CA HIS A 30 -8.29 -8.33 54.00
C HIS A 30 -8.49 -7.13 53.09
N LEU A 31 -8.65 -5.92 53.64
CA LEU A 31 -8.77 -4.70 52.84
C LEU A 31 -7.46 -4.35 52.12
N GLN A 32 -6.31 -4.48 52.77
CA GLN A 32 -5.00 -4.30 52.12
C GLN A 32 -4.76 -5.34 51.01
N HIS A 33 -5.13 -6.60 51.26
CA HIS A 33 -4.97 -7.63 50.23
C HIS A 33 -5.89 -7.36 49.02
N ALA A 34 -7.14 -6.97 49.24
CA ALA A 34 -8.07 -6.60 48.17
C ALA A 34 -7.57 -5.37 47.38
N SER A 35 -7.04 -4.36 48.07
CA SER A 35 -6.45 -3.17 47.43
C SER A 35 -5.26 -3.52 46.53
N ASN A 36 -4.35 -4.38 47.00
CA ASN A 36 -3.19 -4.81 46.21
C ASN A 36 -3.59 -5.63 44.98
N VAL A 37 -4.61 -6.49 45.09
CA VAL A 37 -5.14 -7.27 43.96
C VAL A 37 -5.80 -6.35 42.93
N LEU A 38 -6.57 -5.35 43.37
CA LEU A 38 -7.18 -4.35 42.48
C LEU A 38 -6.13 -3.50 41.77
N HIS A 39 -5.06 -3.09 42.47
CA HIS A 39 -3.97 -2.32 41.90
C HIS A 39 -3.17 -3.11 40.85
N GLN A 40 -2.91 -4.40 41.09
CA GLN A 40 -2.28 -5.26 40.08
C GLN A 40 -3.16 -5.45 38.85
N ARG A 41 -4.48 -5.62 39.03
CA ARG A 41 -5.42 -5.75 37.92
C ARG A 41 -5.53 -4.45 37.11
N SER A 42 -5.56 -3.29 37.77
CA SER A 42 -5.62 -2.00 37.08
C SER A 42 -4.37 -1.72 36.25
N LYS A 43 -3.16 -2.02 36.76
CA LYS A 43 -1.91 -1.90 35.98
C LYS A 43 -1.94 -2.74 34.71
N LYS A 44 -2.47 -3.96 34.79
CA LYS A 44 -2.56 -4.87 33.64
C LYS A 44 -3.55 -4.35 32.59
N ILE A 45 -4.69 -3.84 33.01
CA ILE A 45 -5.70 -3.23 32.12
C ILE A 45 -5.12 -1.98 31.43
N TRP A 46 -4.46 -1.09 32.18
CA TRP A 46 -3.82 0.10 31.62
C TRP A 46 -2.73 -0.24 30.59
N GLY A 47 -1.92 -1.26 30.87
CA GLY A 47 -0.92 -1.75 29.90
C GLY A 47 -1.55 -2.27 28.61
N MET A 48 -2.68 -2.97 28.69
CA MET A 48 -3.43 -3.42 27.51
C MET A 48 -4.04 -2.25 26.73
N CYS A 49 -4.67 -1.28 27.40
CA CYS A 49 -5.22 -0.09 26.75
C CYS A 49 -4.12 0.73 26.03
N ALA A 50 -2.96 0.93 26.66
CA ALA A 50 -1.83 1.63 26.04
C ALA A 50 -1.32 0.90 24.79
N ARG A 51 -1.22 -0.43 24.83
CA ARG A 51 -0.83 -1.26 23.66
C ARG A 51 -1.87 -1.19 22.55
N LEU A 52 -3.16 -1.17 22.89
CA LEU A 52 -4.26 -1.08 21.91
C LEU A 52 -4.29 0.28 21.22
N VAL A 53 -4.06 1.36 21.98
CA VAL A 53 -3.86 2.71 21.44
C VAL A 53 -2.63 2.75 20.55
N LEU A 54 -1.49 2.16 20.94
CA LEU A 54 -0.29 2.09 20.10
C LEU A 54 -0.54 1.34 18.78
N VAL A 55 -1.22 0.20 18.82
CA VAL A 55 -1.57 -0.55 17.59
C VAL A 55 -2.52 0.26 16.70
N GLN A 56 -3.55 0.90 17.28
CA GLN A 56 -4.43 1.77 16.52
C GLN A 56 -3.66 2.94 15.89
N THR A 57 -2.76 3.58 16.64
CA THR A 57 -2.10 4.83 16.18
C THR A 57 -0.92 4.57 15.26
N LEU A 58 -0.18 3.46 15.42
CA LEU A 58 1.04 3.19 14.67
C LEU A 58 0.86 2.18 13.54
N VAL A 59 -0.14 1.30 13.61
CA VAL A 59 -0.39 0.28 12.59
C VAL A 59 -1.65 0.62 11.81
N VAL A 60 -2.76 0.82 12.49
CA VAL A 60 -4.06 1.02 11.85
C VAL A 60 -4.17 2.39 11.19
N VAL A 61 -3.78 3.47 11.87
CA VAL A 61 -3.86 4.84 11.31
C VAL A 61 -2.97 5.01 10.08
N PRO A 62 -1.70 4.55 10.02
CA PRO A 62 -0.91 4.62 8.79
C PRO A 62 -1.43 3.71 7.68
N LEU A 63 -2.00 2.54 8.00
CA LEU A 63 -2.66 1.68 7.02
C LEU A 63 -3.94 2.33 6.47
N LEU A 64 -4.73 3.00 7.32
CA LEU A 64 -5.93 3.75 6.94
C LEU A 64 -5.58 5.02 6.17
N TYR A 65 -4.53 5.74 6.55
CA TYR A 65 -4.07 6.92 5.82
C TYR A 65 -3.51 6.52 4.46
N ASN A 66 -2.75 5.42 4.36
CA ASN A 66 -2.31 4.87 3.08
C ASN A 66 -3.46 4.25 2.28
N GLN A 67 -4.48 3.66 2.91
CA GLN A 67 -5.67 3.18 2.22
C GLN A 67 -6.52 4.35 1.72
N GLU A 68 -6.81 5.37 2.52
CA GLU A 68 -7.60 6.53 2.12
C GLU A 68 -6.88 7.38 1.08
N VAL A 69 -5.56 7.58 1.17
CA VAL A 69 -4.81 8.29 0.11
C VAL A 69 -4.78 7.47 -1.19
N ASN A 70 -4.71 6.13 -1.12
CA ASN A 70 -4.77 5.25 -2.29
C ASN A 70 -6.18 4.87 -2.77
N LEU A 71 -7.23 5.07 -1.95
CA LEU A 71 -8.64 4.81 -2.26
C LEU A 71 -9.35 6.10 -2.67
N LEU A 72 -9.05 7.25 -2.08
CA LEU A 72 -9.70 8.52 -2.44
C LEU A 72 -9.16 9.11 -3.75
N GLY A 73 -7.94 8.77 -4.17
CA GLY A 73 -7.46 9.11 -5.52
C GLY A 73 -8.30 8.42 -6.63
N PRO A 74 -8.47 7.09 -6.62
CA PRO A 74 -9.21 6.37 -7.65
C PRO A 74 -10.72 6.14 -7.36
N MET A 75 -11.21 6.15 -6.10
CA MET A 75 -12.65 6.01 -5.82
C MET A 75 -13.41 7.28 -6.19
N LYS A 76 -12.85 8.48 -6.02
CA LYS A 76 -13.52 9.73 -6.43
C LYS A 76 -13.81 9.75 -7.95
N GLU A 77 -12.98 9.07 -8.74
CA GLU A 77 -13.22 8.83 -10.18
C GLU A 77 -14.15 7.63 -10.47
N ARG A 78 -14.21 6.63 -9.57
CA ARG A 78 -15.06 5.43 -9.76
C ARG A 78 -16.55 5.69 -9.54
N TRP A 79 -16.92 6.67 -8.70
CA TRP A 79 -18.33 7.11 -8.56
C TRP A 79 -18.85 7.96 -9.74
N ALA A 80 -17.98 8.33 -10.69
CA ALA A 80 -18.39 8.92 -11.97
C ALA A 80 -18.73 7.85 -13.05
N ARG A 81 -18.62 6.55 -12.73
CA ARG A 81 -18.86 5.43 -13.68
C ARG A 81 -20.31 4.95 -13.73
N LEU A 82 -21.23 5.86 -13.95
CA LEU A 82 -22.38 5.52 -14.77
C LEU A 82 -21.99 5.90 -16.21
N PRO A 83 -22.11 4.99 -17.20
CA PRO A 83 -21.98 5.37 -18.59
C PRO A 83 -23.15 6.33 -18.88
N SER A 84 -22.89 7.62 -18.69
CA SER A 84 -23.81 8.65 -19.13
C SER A 84 -23.75 8.62 -20.65
N ASN A 85 -24.91 8.52 -21.31
CA ASN A 85 -25.05 8.55 -22.77
C ASN A 85 -24.37 9.78 -23.43
N THR A 86 -23.96 10.77 -22.62
CA THR A 86 -23.16 11.94 -22.99
C THR A 86 -21.74 11.58 -23.45
N SER A 87 -21.06 10.57 -22.91
CA SER A 87 -19.67 10.24 -23.34
C SER A 87 -19.63 9.79 -24.80
N GLN A 88 -20.56 8.92 -25.19
CA GLN A 88 -20.67 8.41 -26.55
C GLN A 88 -21.05 9.51 -27.56
N SER A 89 -21.80 10.53 -27.10
CA SER A 89 -22.14 11.70 -27.92
C SER A 89 -20.93 12.61 -28.17
N ASN A 90 -20.08 12.77 -27.16
CA ASN A 90 -18.87 13.59 -27.25
C ASN A 90 -17.81 12.93 -28.14
N ASP A 91 -17.64 11.62 -28.08
CA ASP A 91 -16.66 10.93 -28.93
C ASP A 91 -17.02 11.03 -30.42
N LYS A 92 -18.30 10.90 -30.77
CA LYS A 92 -18.78 11.12 -32.15
C LYS A 92 -18.58 12.56 -32.62
N LEU A 93 -18.71 13.53 -31.72
CA LEU A 93 -18.45 14.93 -32.02
C LEU A 93 -16.96 15.16 -32.28
N HIS A 94 -16.09 14.68 -31.40
CA HIS A 94 -14.63 14.77 -31.59
C HIS A 94 -14.17 14.05 -32.86
N GLU A 95 -14.75 12.88 -33.19
CA GLU A 95 -14.47 12.17 -34.45
C GLU A 95 -14.79 13.04 -35.66
N LYS A 96 -15.98 13.64 -35.72
CA LYS A 96 -16.39 14.52 -36.84
C LYS A 96 -15.50 15.76 -36.95
N MET A 97 -15.23 16.43 -35.83
CA MET A 97 -14.39 17.62 -35.79
C MET A 97 -12.95 17.31 -36.20
N LEU A 98 -12.40 16.21 -35.68
CA LEU A 98 -11.03 15.78 -35.98
C LEU A 98 -10.91 15.39 -37.45
N ASN A 99 -11.89 14.66 -38.00
CA ASN A 99 -11.90 14.31 -39.42
C ASN A 99 -11.88 15.55 -40.31
N HIS A 100 -12.75 16.53 -40.06
CA HIS A 100 -12.76 17.78 -40.81
C HIS A 100 -11.43 18.54 -40.68
N ALA A 101 -10.89 18.66 -39.46
CA ALA A 101 -9.64 19.36 -39.20
C ALA A 101 -8.44 18.68 -39.91
N VAL A 102 -8.36 17.35 -39.85
CA VAL A 102 -7.36 16.53 -40.55
C VAL A 102 -7.47 16.68 -42.06
N SER A 103 -8.68 16.63 -42.63
CA SER A 103 -8.89 16.84 -44.07
C SER A 103 -8.47 18.24 -44.52
N SER A 104 -8.64 19.26 -43.68
CA SER A 104 -8.20 20.64 -43.95
C SER A 104 -6.71 20.90 -43.64
N ALA A 105 -6.00 19.93 -43.05
CA ALA A 105 -4.63 20.08 -42.54
C ALA A 105 -4.42 21.27 -41.58
N ASP A 106 -5.47 21.70 -40.87
CA ASP A 106 -5.44 22.84 -39.95
C ASP A 106 -4.79 22.44 -38.61
N LYS A 107 -3.49 22.75 -38.48
CA LYS A 107 -2.67 22.30 -37.34
C LYS A 107 -3.17 22.82 -35.99
N GLU A 108 -3.71 24.03 -35.95
CA GLU A 108 -4.18 24.63 -34.70
C GLU A 108 -5.47 23.97 -34.24
N LYS A 109 -6.43 23.79 -35.15
CA LYS A 109 -7.68 23.07 -34.84
C LYS A 109 -7.43 21.63 -34.42
N ILE A 110 -6.55 20.91 -35.13
CA ILE A 110 -6.20 19.54 -34.74
C ILE A 110 -5.62 19.52 -33.31
N LEU A 111 -4.73 20.44 -32.97
CA LEU A 111 -4.16 20.52 -31.61
C LEU A 111 -5.24 20.78 -30.56
N GLU A 112 -6.13 21.74 -30.79
CA GLU A 112 -7.21 22.06 -29.85
C GLU A 112 -8.16 20.89 -29.63
N ILE A 113 -8.56 20.22 -30.71
CA ILE A 113 -9.44 19.04 -30.65
C ILE A 113 -8.77 17.90 -29.87
N LEU A 114 -7.47 17.63 -30.13
CA LEU A 114 -6.74 16.59 -29.39
C LEU A 114 -6.58 16.94 -27.91
N LYS A 115 -6.29 18.21 -27.58
CA LYS A 115 -6.25 18.66 -26.18
C LYS A 115 -7.59 18.47 -25.49
N ALA A 116 -8.68 18.90 -26.12
CA ALA A 116 -10.04 18.74 -25.59
C ALA A 116 -10.36 17.26 -25.37
N TYR A 117 -10.05 16.42 -26.35
CA TYR A 117 -10.27 14.98 -26.29
C TYR A 117 -9.51 14.33 -25.12
N PHE A 118 -8.21 14.60 -24.97
CA PHE A 118 -7.41 14.03 -23.86
C PHE A 118 -7.74 14.63 -22.49
N SER A 119 -8.34 15.82 -22.46
CA SER A 119 -8.84 16.45 -21.22
C SER A 119 -10.21 15.92 -20.82
N SER A 120 -10.88 15.15 -21.69
CA SER A 120 -12.16 14.52 -21.38
C SER A 120 -12.02 13.63 -20.13
N PRO A 121 -13.03 13.57 -19.26
CA PRO A 121 -13.00 12.73 -18.07
C PRO A 121 -12.95 11.24 -18.41
N SER A 122 -13.56 10.82 -19.53
CA SER A 122 -13.66 9.41 -19.95
C SER A 122 -13.60 9.26 -21.47
N PRO A 123 -12.46 9.61 -22.12
CA PRO A 123 -12.30 9.45 -23.56
C PRO A 123 -12.37 7.96 -23.92
N THR A 124 -13.14 7.61 -24.96
CA THR A 124 -13.11 6.26 -25.51
C THR A 124 -12.32 6.21 -26.81
N MET A 125 -11.38 5.26 -26.89
CA MET A 125 -10.51 5.12 -28.04
C MET A 125 -11.09 4.13 -29.05
N THR A 126 -11.76 4.62 -30.09
CA THR A 126 -12.27 3.79 -31.18
C THR A 126 -11.23 3.64 -32.30
N THR A 127 -11.31 2.58 -33.10
CA THR A 127 -10.42 2.37 -34.26
C THR A 127 -10.42 3.56 -35.22
N LYS A 128 -11.57 4.22 -35.40
CA LYS A 128 -11.69 5.42 -36.24
C LYS A 128 -10.92 6.61 -35.67
N ILE A 129 -11.08 6.88 -34.36
CA ILE A 129 -10.34 7.94 -33.68
C ILE A 129 -8.83 7.66 -33.76
N MET A 130 -8.39 6.41 -33.59
CA MET A 130 -6.96 6.07 -33.72
C MET A 130 -6.40 6.37 -35.11
N ILE A 131 -7.14 6.03 -36.17
CA ILE A 131 -6.74 6.34 -37.55
C ILE A 131 -6.64 7.87 -37.74
N LEU A 132 -7.64 8.61 -37.28
CA LEU A 132 -7.65 10.07 -37.36
C LEU A 132 -6.50 10.71 -36.56
N VAL A 133 -6.19 10.19 -35.37
CA VAL A 133 -5.09 10.69 -34.55
C VAL A 133 -3.74 10.34 -35.17
N LYS A 134 -3.61 9.19 -35.87
CA LYS A 134 -2.43 8.87 -36.68
C LYS A 134 -2.24 9.89 -37.81
N SER A 135 -3.28 10.13 -38.60
CA SER A 135 -3.25 11.14 -39.67
C SER A 135 -2.93 12.53 -39.13
N ALA A 136 -3.52 12.91 -37.99
CA ALA A 136 -3.19 14.12 -37.27
C ALA A 136 -1.71 14.16 -36.86
N TYR A 137 -1.17 13.07 -36.30
CA TYR A 137 0.24 12.98 -35.92
C TYR A 137 1.19 13.15 -37.12
N ASP A 138 0.85 12.57 -38.27
CA ASP A 138 1.65 12.70 -39.50
C ASP A 138 1.72 14.17 -39.98
N ILE A 139 0.59 14.89 -39.91
CA ILE A 139 0.47 16.32 -40.23
C ILE A 139 1.20 17.21 -39.20
N LEU A 140 0.99 16.93 -37.92
CA LEU A 140 1.41 17.76 -36.80
C LEU A 140 2.89 17.59 -36.42
N GLY A 141 3.38 16.35 -36.46
CA GLY A 141 4.67 15.95 -35.92
C GLY A 141 4.77 15.97 -34.39
N ASP A 142 5.92 15.53 -33.90
CA ASP A 142 6.19 15.26 -32.48
C ASP A 142 6.00 16.47 -31.55
N THR A 143 6.32 17.68 -32.03
CA THR A 143 6.30 18.89 -31.20
C THR A 143 4.88 19.26 -30.79
N ILE A 144 3.93 19.15 -31.71
CA ILE A 144 2.53 19.52 -31.47
C ILE A 144 1.80 18.38 -30.75
N PHE A 145 2.11 17.12 -31.06
CA PHE A 145 1.55 16.00 -30.31
C PHE A 145 1.98 16.03 -28.83
N ASN A 146 3.24 16.36 -28.55
CA ASN A 146 3.69 16.58 -27.17
C ASN A 146 2.93 17.72 -26.46
N LYS A 147 2.50 18.77 -27.19
CA LYS A 147 1.61 19.81 -26.65
C LYS A 147 0.21 19.26 -26.37
N ALA A 148 -0.32 18.37 -27.20
CA ALA A 148 -1.63 17.74 -26.95
C ALA A 148 -1.62 16.90 -25.66
N LEU A 149 -0.58 16.09 -25.45
CA LEU A 149 -0.40 15.28 -24.23
C LEU A 149 -0.30 16.10 -22.94
N SER A 150 0.07 17.39 -23.03
CA SER A 150 0.07 18.27 -21.86
C SER A 150 -1.31 18.46 -21.25
N GLY A 151 -2.36 18.36 -22.08
CA GLY A 151 -3.77 18.49 -21.70
C GLY A 151 -4.36 17.26 -20.99
N ILE A 152 -3.65 16.14 -20.90
CA ILE A 152 -4.17 14.97 -20.17
C ILE A 152 -4.41 15.33 -18.71
N GLN A 153 -5.65 15.18 -18.24
CA GLN A 153 -6.08 15.49 -16.87
C GLN A 153 -6.68 14.28 -16.13
N SER A 154 -6.82 13.13 -16.80
CA SER A 154 -7.45 11.92 -16.26
C SER A 154 -6.59 10.68 -16.50
N ALA A 155 -6.82 9.64 -15.68
CA ALA A 155 -6.21 8.32 -15.87
C ALA A 155 -6.63 7.69 -17.22
N ASP A 156 -7.89 7.85 -17.61
CA ASP A 156 -8.40 7.33 -18.89
C ASP A 156 -7.78 8.06 -20.10
N GLY A 157 -7.54 9.37 -19.99
CA GLY A 157 -6.76 10.13 -20.96
C GLY A 157 -5.33 9.60 -21.11
N CYS A 158 -4.69 9.20 -20.01
CA CYS A 158 -3.37 8.56 -20.06
C CYS A 158 -3.39 7.22 -20.79
N ARG A 159 -4.39 6.37 -20.51
CA ARG A 159 -4.56 5.07 -21.17
C ARG A 159 -4.82 5.22 -22.67
N CYS A 160 -5.66 6.18 -23.04
CA CYS A 160 -5.89 6.52 -24.44
C CYS A 160 -4.60 6.93 -25.15
N ALA A 161 -3.81 7.82 -24.54
CA ALA A 161 -2.52 8.23 -25.09
C ALA A 161 -1.52 7.06 -25.21
N LEU A 162 -1.48 6.16 -24.23
CA LEU A 162 -0.65 4.97 -24.27
C LEU A 162 -1.09 4.01 -25.40
N TYR A 163 -2.39 3.80 -25.57
CA TYR A 163 -2.93 2.97 -26.64
C TYR A 163 -2.60 3.52 -28.03
N MET A 164 -2.62 4.85 -28.20
CA MET A 164 -2.17 5.48 -29.44
C MET A 164 -0.68 5.26 -29.69
N VAL A 165 0.17 5.39 -28.67
CA VAL A 165 1.61 5.14 -28.79
C VAL A 165 1.88 3.68 -29.20
N ASP A 166 1.16 2.72 -28.60
CA ASP A 166 1.25 1.30 -28.96
C ASP A 166 0.77 1.04 -30.39
N TYR A 167 -0.30 1.71 -30.83
CA TYR A 167 -0.78 1.63 -32.21
C TYR A 167 0.22 2.20 -33.21
N PHE A 168 0.83 3.35 -32.92
CA PHE A 168 1.85 3.92 -33.80
C PHE A 168 3.05 2.98 -33.94
N LYS A 169 3.45 2.29 -32.87
CA LYS A 169 4.50 1.26 -32.92
C LYS A 169 4.13 0.07 -33.78
N SER A 170 2.93 -0.51 -33.61
CA SER A 170 2.53 -1.71 -34.37
C SER A 170 2.51 -1.45 -35.87
N GLN A 171 2.14 -0.22 -36.27
CA GLN A 171 2.18 0.24 -37.65
C GLN A 171 3.61 0.40 -38.20
N LEU A 172 4.57 0.79 -37.35
CA LEU A 172 5.99 0.86 -37.73
C LEU A 172 6.59 -0.54 -37.97
N THR A 173 6.13 -1.56 -37.23
CA THR A 173 6.63 -2.94 -37.36
C THR A 173 6.05 -3.71 -38.53
N SER A 174 4.84 -3.35 -39.00
CA SER A 174 4.16 -4.03 -40.12
C SER A 174 4.60 -3.55 -41.51
N SER A 175 5.29 -2.40 -41.60
CA SER A 175 5.78 -1.89 -42.87
C SER A 175 7.06 -2.63 -43.27
N THR A 176 6.89 -3.77 -43.93
CA THR A 176 7.98 -4.51 -44.60
C THR A 176 8.74 -3.60 -45.55
N ALA A 177 10.07 -3.69 -45.48
CA ALA A 177 11.07 -2.98 -46.26
C ALA A 177 10.64 -2.64 -47.70
N GLY A 178 10.47 -1.36 -48.02
CA GLY A 178 10.21 -0.94 -49.41
C GLY A 178 9.95 0.54 -49.60
N GLU A 179 9.18 1.19 -48.73
CA GLU A 179 8.85 2.60 -48.91
C GLU A 179 9.66 3.50 -47.96
N VAL A 180 10.37 4.45 -48.59
CA VAL A 180 11.10 5.58 -47.98
C VAL A 180 10.08 6.61 -47.43
N GLY A 181 9.05 6.14 -46.73
CA GLY A 181 8.22 6.95 -45.86
C GLY A 181 9.01 7.23 -44.59
N LYS A 182 9.12 8.50 -44.19
CA LYS A 182 9.80 8.94 -42.97
C LYS A 182 9.21 8.21 -41.76
N ASN A 183 9.77 7.05 -41.39
CA ASN A 183 9.41 6.29 -40.21
C ASN A 183 9.77 7.12 -38.97
N ARG A 184 8.86 8.02 -38.58
CA ARG A 184 9.03 8.91 -37.43
C ARG A 184 8.93 8.07 -36.17
N ARG A 185 10.10 7.65 -35.67
CA ARG A 185 10.22 7.10 -34.32
C ARG A 185 9.66 8.12 -33.33
N ILE A 186 8.77 7.66 -32.45
CA ILE A 186 8.20 8.48 -31.37
C ILE A 186 9.33 9.14 -30.57
N SER A 187 9.33 10.47 -30.47
CA SER A 187 10.37 11.19 -29.73
C SER A 187 10.40 10.86 -28.24
N PHE A 188 11.59 11.03 -27.65
CA PHE A 188 11.80 10.99 -26.21
C PHE A 188 10.84 11.93 -25.44
N LYS A 189 10.57 13.12 -25.99
CA LYS A 189 9.67 14.11 -25.36
C LYS A 189 8.28 13.53 -25.10
N ILE A 190 7.77 12.72 -26.01
CA ILE A 190 6.46 12.05 -25.88
C ILE A 190 6.51 11.00 -24.76
N TYR A 191 7.50 10.11 -24.77
CA TYR A 191 7.68 9.10 -23.71
C TYR A 191 7.81 9.74 -22.32
N ARG A 192 8.73 10.70 -22.19
CA ARG A 192 8.95 11.44 -20.94
C ARG A 192 7.65 12.04 -20.40
N LYS A 193 6.88 12.71 -21.27
CA LYS A 193 5.61 13.35 -20.88
C LYS A 193 4.57 12.32 -20.47
N LEU A 194 4.45 11.24 -21.23
CA LEU A 194 3.49 10.17 -20.97
C LEU A 194 3.80 9.44 -19.66
N ILE A 195 5.06 9.03 -19.44
CA ILE A 195 5.50 8.38 -18.19
C ILE A 195 5.25 9.31 -17.00
N GLN A 196 5.56 10.60 -17.12
CA GLN A 196 5.28 11.58 -16.07
C GLN A 196 3.78 11.67 -15.75
N LYS A 197 2.90 11.67 -16.76
CA LYS A 197 1.45 11.70 -16.55
C LYS A 197 0.95 10.40 -15.93
N LEU A 198 1.42 9.24 -16.40
CA LEU A 198 1.08 7.93 -15.85
C LEU A 198 1.43 7.85 -14.35
N CYS A 199 2.64 8.26 -13.97
CA CYS A 199 3.05 8.33 -12.56
C CYS A 199 2.16 9.27 -11.72
N ARG A 200 1.84 10.46 -12.23
CA ARG A 200 0.99 11.43 -11.52
C ARG A 200 -0.43 10.92 -11.27
N HIS A 201 -0.96 10.08 -12.15
CA HIS A 201 -2.27 9.46 -12.02
C HIS A 201 -2.21 8.07 -11.35
N GLY A 202 -1.06 7.66 -10.81
CA GLY A 202 -0.91 6.38 -10.10
C GLY A 202 -0.94 5.14 -11.00
N LEU A 203 -0.83 5.30 -12.32
CA LEU A 203 -0.79 4.22 -13.31
C LEU A 203 0.64 3.66 -13.45
N LEU A 204 1.19 3.14 -12.35
CA LEU A 204 2.60 2.76 -12.26
C LEU A 204 2.96 1.53 -13.11
N ASN A 205 2.05 0.56 -13.27
CA ASN A 205 2.25 -0.60 -14.14
C ASN A 205 2.41 -0.16 -15.60
N GLU A 206 1.51 0.72 -16.05
CA GLU A 206 1.57 1.31 -17.37
C GLU A 206 2.83 2.18 -17.56
N ALA A 207 3.26 2.91 -16.53
CA ALA A 207 4.49 3.70 -16.56
C ALA A 207 5.74 2.81 -16.70
N LEU A 208 5.82 1.69 -15.97
CA LEU A 208 6.91 0.72 -16.09
C LEU A 208 6.94 0.07 -17.48
N ARG A 209 5.77 -0.36 -18.00
CA ARG A 209 5.66 -0.89 -19.36
C ARG A 209 6.09 0.14 -20.41
N CYS A 210 5.68 1.40 -20.26
CA CYS A 210 6.09 2.47 -21.16
C CYS A 210 7.62 2.71 -21.09
N THR A 211 8.22 2.58 -19.91
CA THR A 211 9.65 2.72 -19.69
C THR A 211 10.45 1.57 -20.29
N SER A 212 10.05 0.31 -20.10
CA SER A 212 10.76 -0.84 -20.68
C SER A 212 10.81 -0.74 -22.21
N GLU A 213 9.72 -0.28 -22.81
CA GLU A 213 9.65 0.00 -24.23
C GLU A 213 10.56 1.16 -24.66
N PHE A 214 10.62 2.23 -23.87
CA PHE A 214 11.54 3.33 -24.11
C PHE A 214 13.01 2.87 -24.07
N LEU A 215 13.37 1.97 -23.15
CA LEU A 215 14.73 1.44 -23.01
C LEU A 215 15.15 0.57 -24.20
N LYS A 216 14.23 -0.25 -24.74
CA LYS A 216 14.49 -1.08 -25.94
C LYS A 216 14.89 -0.27 -27.18
N ILE A 217 14.57 1.03 -27.23
CA ILE A 217 14.92 1.91 -28.36
C ILE A 217 16.44 2.26 -28.35
N GLY A 218 17.16 2.01 -27.25
CA GLY A 218 18.60 2.28 -27.15
C GLY A 218 18.92 3.78 -27.05
N ARG A 219 18.19 4.49 -26.16
CA ARG A 219 18.34 5.94 -25.97
C ARG A 219 19.57 6.28 -25.12
N PRO A 220 20.17 7.47 -25.28
CA PRO A 220 21.35 7.86 -24.51
C PRO A 220 21.05 7.91 -23.01
N LEU A 221 22.07 7.62 -22.20
CA LEU A 221 21.96 7.45 -20.75
C LEU A 221 21.30 8.64 -20.03
N TYR A 222 21.52 9.87 -20.49
CA TYR A 222 20.92 11.06 -19.86
C TYR A 222 19.39 11.08 -19.98
N GLU A 223 18.82 10.62 -21.10
CA GLU A 223 17.36 10.52 -21.27
C GLU A 223 16.78 9.42 -20.39
N GLN A 224 17.52 8.32 -20.22
CA GLN A 224 17.15 7.23 -19.32
C GLN A 224 17.14 7.71 -17.86
N CYS A 225 18.15 8.47 -17.44
CA CYS A 225 18.22 9.06 -16.10
C CYS A 225 17.02 9.98 -15.83
N GLU A 226 16.61 10.77 -16.82
CA GLU A 226 15.43 11.62 -16.67
C GLU A 226 14.14 10.81 -16.46
N VAL A 227 13.98 9.68 -17.16
CA VAL A 227 12.86 8.75 -16.95
C VAL A 227 12.91 8.10 -15.59
N PHE A 228 14.07 7.63 -15.13
CA PHE A 228 14.23 7.03 -13.81
C PHE A 228 13.95 8.02 -12.68
N SER A 229 14.31 9.29 -12.85
CA SER A 229 13.96 10.34 -11.89
C SER A 229 12.45 10.54 -11.79
N ILE A 230 11.73 10.50 -12.92
CA ILE A 230 10.27 10.57 -12.94
C ILE A 230 9.64 9.34 -12.26
N LEU A 231 10.14 8.13 -12.55
CA LEU A 231 9.66 6.91 -11.91
C LEU A 231 9.88 6.95 -10.40
N SER A 232 11.07 7.35 -9.96
CA SER A 232 11.41 7.47 -8.54
C SER A 232 10.41 8.36 -7.79
N ASP A 233 10.14 9.56 -8.30
CA ASP A 233 9.12 10.48 -7.75
C ASP A 233 7.71 9.88 -7.78
N GLY A 234 7.38 9.15 -8.85
CA GLY A 234 6.10 8.44 -8.98
C GLY A 234 5.90 7.35 -7.93
N PHE A 235 6.92 6.51 -7.69
CA PHE A 235 6.87 5.43 -6.70
C PHE A 235 6.86 5.98 -5.27
N ASP A 236 7.63 7.03 -4.98
CA ASP A 236 7.60 7.71 -3.67
C ASP A 236 6.20 8.26 -3.36
N LYS A 237 5.56 8.93 -4.34
CA LYS A 237 4.20 9.47 -4.19
C LYS A 237 3.12 8.40 -3.99
N ALA A 238 3.36 7.19 -4.46
CA ALA A 238 2.49 6.05 -4.24
C ALA A 238 2.76 5.32 -2.91
N GLY A 239 3.71 5.79 -2.10
CA GLY A 239 4.11 5.16 -0.84
C GLY A 239 5.04 3.96 -0.99
N LEU A 240 5.56 3.71 -2.20
CA LEU A 240 6.51 2.63 -2.50
C LEU A 240 7.96 3.16 -2.44
N THR A 241 8.32 3.70 -1.29
CA THR A 241 9.58 4.43 -1.07
C THR A 241 10.82 3.54 -1.20
N ASP A 242 10.70 2.23 -1.00
CA ASP A 242 11.76 1.25 -1.25
C ASP A 242 12.11 1.16 -2.74
N VAL A 243 11.10 1.08 -3.60
CA VAL A 243 11.25 1.12 -5.06
C VAL A 243 11.76 2.48 -5.52
N GLY A 244 11.18 3.56 -4.99
CA GLY A 244 11.59 4.93 -5.29
C GLY A 244 13.07 5.17 -4.93
N ARG A 245 13.52 4.67 -3.77
CA ARG A 245 14.92 4.70 -3.33
C ARG A 245 15.84 3.90 -4.25
N ALA A 246 15.45 2.71 -4.68
CA ALA A 246 16.27 1.93 -5.61
C ALA A 246 16.51 2.63 -6.95
N PHE A 247 15.51 3.34 -7.49
CA PHE A 247 15.72 4.19 -8.67
C PHE A 247 16.69 5.35 -8.39
N LYS A 248 16.67 5.95 -7.19
CA LYS A 248 17.66 7.00 -6.81
C LYS A 248 19.08 6.43 -6.71
N THR A 249 19.22 5.23 -6.16
CA THR A 249 20.52 4.55 -6.11
C THR A 249 21.04 4.26 -7.51
N LEU A 250 20.18 3.77 -8.41
CA LEU A 250 20.52 3.56 -9.82
C LEU A 250 20.96 4.85 -10.50
N LEU A 251 20.28 5.97 -10.22
CA LEU A 251 20.68 7.30 -10.70
C LEU A 251 22.04 7.73 -10.15
N ALA A 252 22.28 7.56 -8.85
CA ALA A 252 23.57 7.92 -8.25
C ALA A 252 24.73 7.12 -8.88
N GLN A 253 24.49 5.86 -9.21
CA GLN A 253 25.46 4.99 -9.89
C GLN A 253 25.65 5.40 -11.36
N SER A 254 24.59 5.70 -12.11
CA SER A 254 24.71 6.11 -13.51
C SER A 254 25.35 7.49 -13.70
N LEU A 255 25.19 8.38 -12.72
CA LEU A 255 25.80 9.72 -12.68
C LEU A 255 27.31 9.72 -12.36
N SER A 256 27.85 8.57 -11.93
CA SER A 256 29.29 8.40 -11.74
C SER A 256 30.07 8.34 -13.07
N PHE A 257 29.37 8.21 -14.20
CA PHE A 257 29.88 8.30 -15.57
C PHE A 257 29.42 9.63 -16.25
N PRO A 258 30.13 10.13 -17.29
CA PRO A 258 30.83 11.42 -17.35
C PRO A 258 29.98 12.71 -17.21
N ARG A 259 30.72 13.83 -16.98
CA ARG A 259 30.37 15.22 -16.61
C ARG A 259 29.11 15.88 -17.22
N SER A 260 28.48 15.31 -18.23
CA SER A 260 27.32 15.86 -18.95
C SER A 260 26.01 15.82 -18.15
N CYS A 261 25.89 14.90 -17.19
CA CYS A 261 24.66 14.72 -16.40
C CYS A 261 24.63 15.55 -15.09
N ARG A 262 25.70 16.29 -14.76
CA ARG A 262 25.81 17.08 -13.51
C ARG A 262 24.78 18.21 -13.35
N LYS A 263 24.00 18.53 -14.39
CA LYS A 263 22.93 19.54 -14.32
C LYS A 263 21.59 18.99 -13.79
N MET A 264 21.42 17.67 -13.64
CA MET A 264 20.25 17.11 -12.94
C MET A 264 20.56 16.98 -11.45
N HIS A 265 19.93 17.87 -10.68
CA HIS A 265 19.94 18.04 -9.22
C HIS A 265 20.63 16.97 -8.34
N MET A 266 21.57 17.48 -7.52
CA MET A 266 22.01 16.86 -6.27
C MET A 266 20.80 16.55 -5.37
N TYR A 267 20.51 15.26 -5.18
CA TYR A 267 19.76 14.80 -4.01
C TYR A 267 20.76 14.30 -2.96
N ASN A 268 20.50 14.66 -1.69
CA ASN A 268 21.33 14.35 -0.52
C ASN A 268 21.70 12.87 -0.44
N GLN A 269 22.98 12.60 -0.18
CA GLN A 269 23.60 11.28 -0.10
C GLN A 269 23.39 10.56 1.25
N ASP A 270 22.41 10.96 2.04
CA ASP A 270 22.26 10.47 3.41
C ASP A 270 21.24 9.33 3.49
N ALA A 271 21.64 8.15 3.02
CA ALA A 271 21.16 6.83 3.47
C ALA A 271 21.78 5.72 2.60
N VAL A 272 22.98 5.28 2.96
CA VAL A 272 23.58 4.06 2.41
C VAL A 272 22.94 2.87 3.14
N ILE A 273 21.95 2.23 2.51
CA ILE A 273 21.47 0.89 2.87
C ILE A 273 21.63 0.00 1.64
N SER A 274 22.01 -1.25 1.91
CA SER A 274 22.27 -2.37 1.00
C SER A 274 21.09 -2.70 0.08
N VAL A 275 20.80 -1.86 -0.92
CA VAL A 275 20.42 -2.40 -2.22
C VAL A 275 21.62 -3.24 -2.66
N PRO A 276 21.46 -4.48 -3.15
CA PRO A 276 22.59 -5.24 -3.66
C PRO A 276 23.32 -4.32 -4.64
N VAL A 277 24.51 -3.87 -4.21
CA VAL A 277 25.43 -3.17 -5.10
C VAL A 277 25.68 -4.21 -6.16
N VAL A 278 25.09 -3.97 -7.33
CA VAL A 278 25.30 -4.82 -8.48
C VAL A 278 26.78 -4.60 -8.81
N ASP A 279 27.64 -5.47 -8.29
CA ASP A 279 29.09 -5.48 -8.47
C ASP A 279 29.46 -5.83 -9.93
N THR A 280 28.47 -5.98 -10.80
CA THR A 280 28.66 -6.11 -12.23
C THR A 280 28.69 -4.70 -12.81
N GLY A 281 29.79 -4.33 -13.46
CA GLY A 281 29.94 -3.06 -14.20
C GLY A 281 29.00 -2.89 -15.40
N ASP A 282 27.82 -3.49 -15.36
CA ASP A 282 26.78 -3.48 -16.37
C ASP A 282 25.53 -2.76 -15.85
N ILE A 283 25.36 -1.51 -16.31
CA ILE A 283 24.23 -0.65 -15.99
C ILE A 283 22.91 -1.29 -16.44
N ASP A 284 22.90 -2.05 -17.54
CA ASP A 284 21.67 -2.64 -18.08
C ASP A 284 21.12 -3.73 -17.15
N SER A 285 22.01 -4.53 -16.53
CA SER A 285 21.65 -5.50 -15.50
C SER A 285 21.06 -4.84 -14.25
N ALA A 286 21.66 -3.73 -13.80
CA ALA A 286 21.16 -2.96 -12.66
C ALA A 286 19.77 -2.34 -12.95
N VAL A 287 19.59 -1.75 -14.13
CA VAL A 287 18.31 -1.23 -14.61
C VAL A 287 17.25 -2.33 -14.60
N GLN A 288 17.54 -3.50 -15.18
CA GLN A 288 16.60 -4.61 -15.23
C GLN A 288 16.23 -5.13 -13.84
N THR A 289 17.20 -5.16 -12.92
CA THR A 289 16.97 -5.55 -11.52
C THR A 289 15.98 -4.63 -10.83
N VAL A 290 16.16 -3.30 -10.95
CA VAL A 290 15.25 -2.31 -10.36
C VAL A 290 13.87 -2.37 -11.01
N MET A 291 13.79 -2.51 -12.34
CA MET A 291 12.51 -2.66 -13.07
C MET A 291 11.75 -3.92 -12.62
N ASN A 292 12.44 -5.05 -12.46
CA ASN A 292 11.84 -6.30 -11.98
C ASN A 292 11.35 -6.19 -10.52
N MET A 293 12.12 -5.52 -9.66
CA MET A 293 11.72 -5.26 -8.28
C MET A 293 10.45 -4.40 -8.23
N ALA A 294 10.39 -3.34 -9.03
CA ALA A 294 9.23 -2.47 -9.14
C ALA A 294 7.99 -3.25 -9.60
N GLN A 295 8.13 -4.08 -10.64
CA GLN A 295 7.03 -4.91 -11.14
C GLN A 295 6.51 -5.88 -10.08
N ARG A 296 7.40 -6.61 -9.40
CA ARG A 296 7.00 -7.57 -8.34
C ARG A 296 6.23 -6.89 -7.21
N LYS A 297 6.62 -5.66 -6.83
CA LYS A 297 5.92 -4.90 -5.78
C LYS A 297 4.52 -4.49 -6.24
N LEU A 298 4.35 -4.09 -7.49
CA LEU A 298 3.03 -3.80 -8.05
C LEU A 298 2.17 -5.05 -8.15
N ASP A 299 2.73 -6.18 -8.59
CA ASP A 299 2.02 -7.47 -8.66
C ASP A 299 1.55 -7.93 -7.26
N GLN A 300 2.36 -7.72 -6.22
CA GLN A 300 1.97 -8.01 -4.84
C GLN A 300 0.79 -7.15 -4.38
N ILE A 301 0.80 -5.85 -4.69
CA ILE A 301 -0.30 -4.93 -4.35
C ILE A 301 -1.58 -5.33 -5.09
N GLU A 302 -1.45 -5.64 -6.38
CA GLU A 302 -2.58 -6.06 -7.20
C GLU A 302 -3.15 -7.40 -6.74
N PHE A 303 -2.31 -8.37 -6.38
CA PHE A 303 -2.72 -9.62 -5.76
C PHE A 303 -3.51 -9.41 -4.46
N VAL A 304 -3.04 -8.52 -3.57
CA VAL A 304 -3.76 -8.16 -2.34
C VAL A 304 -5.09 -7.47 -2.67
N ARG A 305 -5.13 -6.57 -3.66
CA ARG A 305 -6.37 -5.90 -4.09
C ARG A 305 -7.40 -6.89 -4.65
N HIS A 306 -7.01 -7.82 -5.51
CA HIS A 306 -7.93 -8.82 -6.06
C HIS A 306 -8.41 -9.81 -4.99
N SER A 307 -7.52 -10.19 -4.07
CA SER A 307 -7.87 -11.07 -2.94
C SER A 307 -8.85 -10.44 -1.95
N THR A 308 -8.84 -9.11 -1.83
CA THR A 308 -9.77 -8.36 -0.95
C THR A 308 -11.07 -7.99 -1.67
N HIS A 309 -11.01 -7.53 -2.93
CA HIS A 309 -12.20 -7.05 -3.63
C HIS A 309 -13.04 -8.16 -4.29
N GLY A 310 -12.41 -9.20 -4.84
CA GLY A 310 -13.14 -10.34 -5.44
C GLY A 310 -13.96 -11.11 -4.41
N ASN A 311 -13.56 -11.03 -3.14
CA ASN A 311 -14.19 -11.73 -2.03
C ASN A 311 -15.08 -10.82 -1.18
N GLN A 312 -15.37 -9.58 -1.56
CA GLN A 312 -16.10 -8.66 -0.67
C GLN A 312 -17.48 -9.20 -0.28
N ALA A 313 -18.20 -9.85 -1.20
CA ALA A 313 -19.48 -10.49 -0.90
C ALA A 313 -19.31 -11.63 0.11
N VAL A 314 -18.26 -12.45 -0.05
CA VAL A 314 -17.94 -13.55 0.87
C VAL A 314 -17.51 -13.03 2.24
N ILE A 315 -16.69 -11.97 2.27
CA ILE A 315 -16.26 -11.28 3.48
C ILE A 315 -17.47 -10.67 4.20
N ASN A 316 -18.44 -10.09 3.49
CA ASN A 316 -19.67 -9.58 4.09
C ASN A 316 -20.50 -10.70 4.73
N THR A 317 -20.64 -11.84 4.04
CA THR A 317 -21.31 -13.03 4.60
C THR A 317 -20.60 -13.54 5.85
N ILE A 318 -19.27 -13.57 5.83
CA ILE A 318 -18.46 -13.98 6.98
C ILE A 318 -18.59 -12.99 8.12
N ASN A 319 -18.56 -11.68 7.84
CA ASN A 319 -18.77 -10.64 8.84
C ASN A 319 -20.15 -10.76 9.51
N GLU A 320 -21.18 -11.13 8.75
CA GLU A 320 -22.50 -11.40 9.30
C GLU A 320 -22.51 -12.66 10.17
N HIS A 321 -21.87 -13.73 9.72
CA HIS A 321 -21.77 -14.96 10.51
C HIS A 321 -21.03 -14.72 11.84
N ILE A 322 -19.96 -13.92 11.81
CA ILE A 322 -19.24 -13.50 13.03
C ILE A 322 -20.16 -12.70 13.96
N ARG A 323 -20.97 -11.77 13.44
CA ARG A 323 -21.94 -11.01 14.26
C ARG A 323 -22.97 -11.93 14.91
N THR A 324 -23.61 -12.79 14.14
CA THR A 324 -24.62 -13.73 14.65
C THR A 324 -24.04 -14.69 15.69
N SER A 325 -22.81 -15.15 15.48
CA SER A 325 -22.06 -15.97 16.44
C SER A 325 -21.76 -15.23 17.75
N MET A 326 -21.37 -13.94 17.68
CA MET A 326 -21.19 -13.11 18.87
C MET A 326 -22.52 -12.89 19.62
N ASP A 327 -23.59 -12.54 18.91
CA ASP A 327 -24.90 -12.25 19.51
C ASP A 327 -25.52 -13.49 20.18
N SER A 328 -25.33 -14.66 19.58
CA SER A 328 -25.75 -15.96 20.13
C SER A 328 -24.80 -16.51 21.20
N ARG A 329 -23.62 -15.90 21.40
CA ARG A 329 -22.50 -16.41 22.21
C ARG A 329 -22.06 -17.83 21.82
N SER A 330 -22.26 -18.21 20.55
CA SER A 330 -21.89 -19.50 19.99
C SER A 330 -20.54 -19.40 19.25
N TYR A 331 -19.44 -19.59 19.97
CA TYR A 331 -18.08 -19.36 19.43
C TYR A 331 -17.54 -20.49 18.53
N GLU A 332 -18.26 -21.60 18.41
CA GLU A 332 -17.91 -22.68 17.49
C GLU A 332 -18.06 -22.23 16.02
N GLU A 333 -19.11 -21.45 15.74
CA GLU A 333 -19.37 -20.84 14.43
C GLU A 333 -18.31 -19.79 14.04
N LEU A 334 -17.76 -19.08 15.03
CA LEU A 334 -16.63 -18.17 14.82
C LEU A 334 -15.39 -18.90 14.31
N GLY A 335 -15.10 -20.07 14.88
CA GLY A 335 -14.00 -20.94 14.42
C GLY A 335 -14.20 -21.45 12.99
N GLN A 336 -15.45 -21.79 12.63
CA GLN A 336 -15.80 -22.18 11.27
C GLN A 336 -15.64 -21.01 10.28
N ALA A 337 -16.09 -19.82 10.62
CA ALA A 337 -15.92 -18.61 9.81
C ALA A 337 -14.43 -18.33 9.51
N LEU A 338 -13.57 -18.43 10.53
CA LEU A 338 -12.12 -18.26 10.39
C LEU A 338 -11.48 -19.37 9.55
N THR A 339 -11.97 -20.61 9.68
CA THR A 339 -11.52 -21.74 8.87
C THR A 339 -11.87 -21.54 7.40
N ILE A 340 -13.07 -21.07 7.09
CA ILE A 340 -13.52 -20.72 5.73
C ILE A 340 -12.65 -19.61 5.15
N MET A 341 -12.34 -18.56 5.93
CA MET A 341 -11.40 -17.51 5.51
C MET A 341 -10.03 -18.07 5.14
N ARG A 342 -9.50 -18.97 5.97
CA ARG A 342 -8.19 -19.59 5.76
C ARG A 342 -8.17 -20.49 4.52
N GLN A 343 -9.18 -21.34 4.36
CA GLN A 343 -9.29 -22.26 3.22
C GLN A 343 -9.36 -21.51 1.89
N ASN A 344 -10.09 -20.39 1.86
CA ASN A 344 -10.24 -19.53 0.68
C ASN A 344 -9.12 -18.50 0.53
N ARG A 345 -8.08 -18.53 1.39
CA ARG A 345 -6.95 -17.57 1.42
C ARG A 345 -7.41 -16.11 1.44
N MET A 346 -8.49 -15.83 2.16
CA MET A 346 -9.05 -14.48 2.29
C MET A 346 -8.38 -13.72 3.43
N LEU A 347 -8.13 -12.43 3.21
CA LEU A 347 -7.64 -11.53 4.24
C LEU A 347 -8.84 -10.84 4.91
N PRO A 348 -8.85 -10.70 6.25
CA PRO A 348 -9.87 -9.91 6.95
C PRO A 348 -9.83 -8.46 6.50
N ASP A 349 -11.02 -7.86 6.31
CA ASP A 349 -11.14 -6.41 6.13
C ASP A 349 -11.22 -5.71 7.49
N THR A 350 -11.29 -4.38 7.49
CA THR A 350 -11.34 -3.57 8.72
C THR A 350 -12.54 -3.94 9.60
N THR A 351 -13.66 -4.32 8.98
CA THR A 351 -14.88 -4.74 9.69
C THR A 351 -14.67 -6.10 10.31
N THR A 352 -14.14 -7.07 9.55
CA THR A 352 -13.80 -8.40 10.04
C THR A 352 -12.85 -8.31 11.22
N PHE A 353 -11.79 -7.51 11.10
CA PHE A 353 -10.81 -7.33 12.17
C PHE A 353 -11.44 -6.73 13.43
N SER A 354 -12.27 -5.70 13.30
CA SER A 354 -12.96 -5.06 14.43
C SER A 354 -13.91 -6.03 15.14
N LEU A 355 -14.64 -6.84 14.38
CA LEU A 355 -15.54 -7.87 14.92
C LEU A 355 -14.76 -8.96 15.66
N LEU A 356 -13.67 -9.45 15.08
CA LEU A 356 -12.81 -10.44 15.74
C LEU A 356 -12.23 -9.90 17.05
N MET A 357 -11.70 -8.68 17.06
CA MET A 357 -11.18 -8.06 18.28
C MET A 357 -12.24 -7.93 19.39
N ARG A 358 -13.49 -7.62 19.02
CA ARG A 358 -14.60 -7.58 19.96
C ARG A 358 -14.94 -8.98 20.50
N ALA A 359 -15.09 -9.96 19.61
CA ALA A 359 -15.41 -11.34 19.96
C ALA A 359 -14.39 -11.92 20.96
N PHE A 360 -13.09 -11.77 20.68
CA PHE A 360 -12.01 -12.21 21.57
C PHE A 360 -11.99 -11.43 22.89
N GLY A 361 -12.41 -10.17 22.88
CA GLY A 361 -12.54 -9.36 24.08
C GLY A 361 -13.61 -9.84 25.04
N GLU A 362 -14.76 -10.20 24.52
CA GLU A 362 -15.88 -10.73 25.31
C GLU A 362 -15.54 -12.10 25.91
N LEU A 363 -14.76 -12.92 25.20
CA LEU A 363 -14.28 -14.21 25.68
C LEU A 363 -13.23 -14.15 26.80
N GLN A 364 -12.58 -12.99 27.00
CA GLN A 364 -11.38 -12.85 27.84
C GLN A 364 -10.24 -13.83 27.50
N GLN A 365 -10.32 -14.54 26.37
CA GLN A 365 -9.36 -15.56 25.91
C GLN A 365 -8.13 -14.97 25.22
N TRP A 366 -7.73 -13.75 25.58
CA TRP A 366 -6.52 -13.10 25.06
C TRP A 366 -5.22 -13.86 25.37
N LYS A 367 -5.26 -14.79 26.33
CA LYS A 367 -4.08 -15.46 26.87
C LYS A 367 -3.86 -16.88 26.36
N ASP A 368 -4.89 -17.54 25.85
CA ASP A 368 -4.88 -18.99 25.70
C ASP A 368 -4.97 -19.50 24.25
N GLU A 369 -4.90 -18.66 23.21
CA GLU A 369 -4.93 -19.19 21.83
C GLU A 369 -3.91 -18.64 20.81
N PRO A 370 -3.34 -19.55 19.98
CA PRO A 370 -2.48 -19.25 18.83
C PRO A 370 -3.22 -18.60 17.64
N LEU A 371 -4.50 -18.22 17.79
CA LEU A 371 -5.31 -17.64 16.72
C LEU A 371 -4.88 -16.21 16.33
N VAL A 372 -4.37 -15.42 17.27
CA VAL A 372 -3.72 -14.12 16.99
C VAL A 372 -2.44 -14.32 16.17
N TRP A 373 -1.69 -15.39 16.45
CA TRP A 373 -0.53 -15.80 15.65
C TRP A 373 -0.93 -16.33 14.26
N LEU A 374 -2.12 -16.92 14.14
CA LEU A 374 -2.66 -17.49 12.90
C LEU A 374 -3.12 -16.43 11.88
N LEU A 375 -3.49 -15.24 12.34
CA LEU A 375 -3.82 -14.08 11.50
C LEU A 375 -2.57 -13.33 11.00
N CYS A 376 -1.43 -13.49 11.67
CA CYS A 376 -0.18 -12.78 11.38
C CYS A 376 1.02 -13.59 10.80
N PRO A 377 0.92 -14.79 10.18
CA PRO A 377 2.12 -15.47 9.67
C PRO A 377 2.84 -14.72 8.53
N ARG A 378 2.12 -13.90 7.75
CA ARG A 378 2.69 -13.16 6.62
C ARG A 378 3.26 -11.78 6.96
N LEU A 379 3.00 -11.28 8.16
CA LEU A 379 3.55 -10.01 8.65
C LEU A 379 4.83 -10.19 9.47
N LEU A 380 5.17 -11.42 9.88
CA LEU A 380 6.16 -11.69 10.93
C LEU A 380 7.33 -12.64 10.56
N ALA A 381 7.49 -13.04 9.29
CA ALA A 381 8.60 -13.93 8.92
C ALA A 381 9.76 -13.21 8.21
N PRO A 382 10.92 -13.02 8.85
CA PRO A 382 12.21 -13.01 8.15
C PRO A 382 12.71 -14.46 7.95
N PRO A 383 13.62 -14.71 6.99
CA PRO A 383 14.16 -16.04 6.75
C PRO A 383 15.24 -16.36 7.79
N MET A 384 14.99 -17.31 8.70
CA MET A 384 16.08 -17.94 9.48
C MET A 384 16.43 -19.29 8.87
N LYS A 385 17.62 -19.35 8.27
CA LYS A 385 18.39 -20.59 8.13
C LYS A 385 19.31 -20.74 9.33
N GLU A 386 19.25 -21.96 9.90
CA GLU A 386 20.30 -22.67 10.65
C GLU A 386 20.79 -22.06 11.96
N LEU A 387 20.33 -22.67 13.07
CA LEU A 387 21.18 -23.08 14.19
C LEU A 387 20.51 -24.29 14.90
N SER A 388 21.18 -25.44 14.81
CA SER A 388 20.84 -26.73 15.43
C SER A 388 21.14 -26.75 16.95
N PRO A 389 20.70 -27.77 17.71
CA PRO A 389 20.18 -27.59 19.07
C PRO A 389 21.14 -28.02 20.18
N LEU A 390 21.25 -27.25 21.26
CA LEU A 390 21.79 -27.70 22.55
C LEU A 390 21.23 -26.82 23.69
N ASN A 391 20.03 -27.15 24.20
CA ASN A 391 19.71 -27.11 25.65
C ASN A 391 18.26 -27.58 25.94
N PRO A 392 18.03 -28.61 26.77
CA PRO A 392 16.69 -29.06 27.15
C PRO A 392 16.17 -28.49 28.49
N PHE A 393 16.69 -27.35 28.97
CA PHE A 393 16.19 -26.70 30.20
C PHE A 393 16.10 -25.17 30.03
N ALA A 394 15.00 -24.69 29.45
CA ALA A 394 14.59 -23.29 29.51
C ALA A 394 13.06 -23.18 29.33
N SER A 395 12.30 -23.88 30.17
CA SER A 395 10.88 -23.59 30.38
C SER A 395 10.75 -22.74 31.63
N ASP A 396 10.87 -21.43 31.45
CA ASP A 396 10.26 -20.36 32.25
C ASP A 396 11.05 -19.07 32.02
N VAL A 397 10.33 -17.96 31.95
CA VAL A 397 10.79 -16.59 31.62
C VAL A 397 10.75 -16.27 30.11
N ILE A 398 9.55 -16.01 29.61
CA ILE A 398 9.34 -15.11 28.47
C ILE A 398 9.21 -13.70 29.06
N ASN A 399 10.28 -12.91 28.98
CA ASN A 399 10.30 -11.51 29.42
C ASN A 399 9.64 -10.56 28.39
N ASP A 400 9.11 -9.45 28.89
CA ASP A 400 8.38 -8.36 28.19
C ASP A 400 9.12 -7.71 26.99
N GLU A 401 10.39 -8.05 26.72
CA GLU A 401 11.19 -7.46 25.64
C GLU A 401 10.93 -8.07 24.25
N SER A 402 10.44 -9.32 24.16
CA SER A 402 10.21 -9.99 22.87
C SER A 402 9.08 -9.36 22.04
N VAL A 403 8.14 -8.68 22.70
CA VAL A 403 7.02 -7.97 22.06
C VAL A 403 7.45 -6.58 21.56
N LEU A 404 8.43 -5.95 22.22
CA LEU A 404 9.02 -4.68 21.76
C LEU A 404 9.83 -4.89 20.48
N TRP A 405 10.56 -6.01 20.38
CA TRP A 405 11.24 -6.44 19.16
C TRP A 405 10.28 -6.70 18.00
N LEU A 406 9.08 -7.24 18.28
CA LEU A 406 8.04 -7.48 17.27
C LEU A 406 7.46 -6.18 16.67
N LEU A 407 7.38 -5.10 17.46
CA LEU A 407 6.89 -3.79 17.01
C LEU A 407 7.96 -2.98 16.26
N LEU A 408 9.23 -3.15 16.63
CA LEU A 408 10.37 -2.49 15.96
C LEU A 408 10.71 -3.09 14.59
N VAL A 409 10.37 -4.35 14.34
CA VAL A 409 10.62 -5.00 13.02
C VAL A 409 9.52 -4.69 12.00
N VAL A 410 8.31 -4.33 12.45
CA VAL A 410 7.16 -3.99 11.57
C VAL A 410 7.11 -2.49 11.25
N CYS A 411 7.68 -1.64 12.10
CA CYS A 411 7.86 -0.22 11.83
C CYS A 411 9.35 0.05 11.64
N ASP A 412 9.80 0.20 10.40
CA ASP A 412 11.16 0.60 10.02
C ASP A 412 11.44 2.06 10.50
N VAL A 413 11.51 2.23 11.82
CA VAL A 413 11.83 3.48 12.51
C VAL A 413 13.30 3.42 12.87
N PRO A 414 14.16 4.29 12.32
CA PRO A 414 15.57 4.27 12.67
C PRO A 414 15.73 4.66 14.14
N THR A 415 16.26 3.74 14.94
CA THR A 415 16.85 4.08 16.24
C THR A 415 18.11 4.89 15.99
N ARG A 416 18.20 6.06 16.62
CA ARG A 416 19.37 6.94 16.58
C ARG A 416 20.64 6.26 17.07
#